data_AF-A0A6C0CVA7-F1
#
_entry.id   AF-A0A6C0CVA7-F1
#
_cell.length_a   1.000
_cell.length_b   1.000
_cell.length_c   1.000
_cell.angle_alpha   90.00
_cell.angle_beta   90.00
_cell.angle_gamma   90.00
#
_symmetry.space_group_name_H-M   'P 1'
#
loop_
_entity.id
_entity.type
_entity.pdbx_description
1 polymer ?
#
loop_
_entity_poly.entity_id
_entity_poly.type
_entity_poly.pdbx_seq_one_letter_code
_entity_poly.pdbx_strand_id
1 'polypeptide(L)'
;MGGGLMQLVAYGAQDVYLTGNPQITFWKVSYRRHTNFAMESIEQTFNGQADFGRRVTCTISRNGDLAYRTYLQVTLPEINQQMANTGSGSDGVYARWLDFPGEQLISQVEVEIGGQRIDRQYGDWMHIWNQLTLTSEQQRGYYKMVGNTTQLTYITDPSFNDVDGPCESNAPRQVCAPRNALPETTLYVPFQFWYCRNPGLALPLIALQYHEVKINLDIRPIDECLWAVKTLNSTNCGTTSSSAKVTTAYNQSLVAASLYVDYVFLDTDERRRMAQNPHEYLIEQLQFTGDESVGSSSNKIKLNFNHPVKELIWVVQPDENVDYCASLECAQTLYKVLGAQPFNYTDAIDALPNAIHSFGGADAIAETSSSFIDSNGLFNDAGAVDVTSQNWWHTNPSAAGGANDAGPPYNYDAPNLGGPNIVGSGVSDAGTFVLAETALDMHCWGENPVVTAKLQLNGQDRFSEREGTYFDLVQPYQHHTRNPDTGINVYSFALRPEEHQPSGSCNFSRIDNATLQLVLSNATVEGTKTAKVRVYATNYNVLRVMSGMGGLAYSN
;
A
#
# COMPACT_ATOMS: atom_id res chain seq x y z
N MET A 1 31.66 3.39 -52.43
CA MET A 1 31.93 3.39 -50.97
C MET A 1 30.63 3.04 -50.26
N GLY A 2 30.68 2.21 -49.20
CA GLY A 2 29.47 1.88 -48.42
C GLY A 2 28.95 3.10 -47.65
N GLY A 3 27.62 3.21 -47.51
CA GLY A 3 26.97 4.39 -46.92
C GLY A 3 27.51 4.79 -45.54
N GLY A 4 27.73 3.83 -44.65
CA GLY A 4 28.28 4.09 -43.30
C GLY A 4 29.72 4.64 -43.30
N LEU A 5 30.55 4.25 -44.27
CA LEU A 5 31.92 4.78 -44.39
C LEU A 5 31.91 6.23 -44.89
N MET A 6 30.97 6.58 -45.79
CA MET A 6 30.82 7.97 -46.23
C MET A 6 30.38 8.90 -45.09
N GLN A 7 29.55 8.43 -44.16
CA GLN A 7 29.17 9.19 -42.97
C GLN A 7 30.36 9.50 -42.05
N LEU A 8 31.30 8.55 -41.88
CA LEU A 8 32.51 8.79 -41.07
C LEU A 8 33.45 9.84 -41.69
N VAL A 9 33.47 9.95 -43.01
CA VAL A 9 34.27 10.96 -43.73
C VAL A 9 33.63 12.35 -43.67
N ALA A 10 32.31 12.42 -43.47
CA ALA A 10 31.57 13.67 -43.30
C ALA A 10 31.78 14.24 -41.88
N TYR A 11 33.00 14.73 -41.61
CA TYR A 11 33.40 15.33 -40.33
C TYR A 11 33.54 16.85 -40.45
N GLY A 12 33.06 17.59 -39.45
CA GLY A 12 33.08 19.04 -39.41
C GLY A 12 33.56 19.63 -38.07
N ALA A 13 33.59 20.96 -37.98
CA ALA A 13 34.04 21.65 -36.76
C ALA A 13 33.12 21.43 -35.55
N GLN A 14 31.84 21.07 -35.77
CA GLN A 14 30.87 20.82 -34.70
C GLN A 14 31.15 19.48 -33.97
N ASP A 15 31.73 18.51 -34.67
CA ASP A 15 32.00 17.16 -34.14
C ASP A 15 33.09 17.15 -33.07
N VAL A 16 33.85 18.24 -32.94
CA VAL A 16 34.86 18.43 -31.89
C VAL A 16 34.23 18.33 -30.49
N TYR A 17 32.99 18.79 -30.27
CA TYR A 17 32.31 18.69 -28.98
C TYR A 17 31.87 17.27 -28.62
N LEU A 18 31.69 16.40 -29.61
CA LEU A 18 31.15 15.05 -29.41
C LEU A 18 32.24 13.98 -29.48
N THR A 19 33.15 14.12 -30.44
CA THR A 19 34.13 13.09 -30.82
C THR A 19 35.55 13.62 -30.93
N GLY A 20 35.79 14.90 -30.61
CA GLY A 20 37.13 15.45 -30.48
C GLY A 20 37.83 14.86 -29.26
N ASN A 21 38.97 14.19 -29.45
CA ASN A 21 39.71 13.45 -28.42
C ASN A 21 38.81 12.56 -27.54
N PRO A 22 38.26 11.45 -28.10
CA PRO A 22 37.29 10.61 -27.41
C PRO A 22 37.79 10.11 -26.05
N GLN A 23 37.00 10.32 -24.99
CA GLN A 23 37.31 9.88 -23.62
C GLN A 23 36.63 8.56 -23.23
N ILE A 24 35.52 8.23 -23.91
CA ILE A 24 34.75 7.00 -23.71
C ILE A 24 34.52 6.32 -25.06
N THR A 25 34.24 5.01 -25.02
CA THR A 25 33.79 4.26 -26.20
C THR A 25 32.59 3.40 -25.83
N PHE A 26 31.58 3.38 -26.70
CA PHE A 26 30.39 2.55 -26.54
C PHE A 26 30.64 1.08 -26.91
N TRP A 27 31.77 0.77 -27.55
CA TRP A 27 32.04 -0.56 -28.10
C TRP A 27 32.97 -1.40 -27.23
N LYS A 28 33.48 -0.85 -26.12
CA LYS A 28 34.31 -1.58 -25.15
C LYS A 28 33.99 -1.13 -23.73
N VAL A 29 33.19 -1.94 -23.05
CA VAL A 29 32.88 -1.74 -21.63
C VAL A 29 34.09 -2.12 -20.78
N SER A 30 34.55 -1.22 -19.91
CA SER A 30 35.60 -1.50 -18.93
C SER A 30 34.95 -1.87 -17.59
N TYR A 31 35.01 -3.15 -17.22
CA TYR A 31 34.52 -3.61 -15.93
C TYR A 31 35.46 -3.19 -14.78
N ARG A 32 34.89 -2.66 -13.70
CA ARG A 32 35.64 -2.40 -12.46
C ARG A 32 35.62 -3.67 -11.61
N ARG A 33 36.78 -4.09 -11.11
CA ARG A 33 36.87 -5.19 -10.13
C ARG A 33 36.31 -4.71 -8.80
N HIS A 34 35.51 -5.54 -8.13
CA HIS A 34 34.96 -5.29 -6.80
C HIS A 34 35.57 -6.27 -5.78
N THR A 35 35.37 -6.01 -4.48
CA THR A 35 35.75 -6.93 -3.41
C THR A 35 34.83 -8.16 -3.40
N ASN A 36 35.34 -9.29 -2.92
CA ASN A 36 34.55 -10.52 -2.84
C ASN A 36 33.58 -10.44 -1.65
N PHE A 37 32.31 -10.79 -1.89
CA PHE A 37 31.28 -10.86 -0.86
C PHE A 37 30.26 -11.94 -1.20
N ALA A 38 29.54 -12.43 -0.18
CA ALA A 38 28.39 -13.32 -0.34
C ALA A 38 27.19 -12.77 0.43
N MET A 39 25.98 -13.12 -0.01
CA MET A 39 24.74 -12.72 0.67
C MET A 39 23.93 -13.97 1.06
N GLU A 40 23.33 -13.93 2.24
CA GLU A 40 22.43 -14.97 2.73
C GLU A 40 21.31 -14.33 3.55
N SER A 41 20.07 -14.76 3.31
CA SER A 41 18.91 -14.32 4.10
C SER A 41 18.74 -15.25 5.29
N ILE A 42 18.75 -14.70 6.50
CA ILE A 42 18.64 -15.50 7.73
C ILE A 42 17.49 -14.98 8.58
N GLU A 43 16.58 -15.89 8.94
CA GLU A 43 15.45 -15.63 9.82
C GLU A 43 15.90 -15.19 11.22
N GLN A 44 15.19 -14.20 11.77
CA GLN A 44 15.32 -13.67 13.11
C GLN A 44 13.98 -13.83 13.83
N THR A 45 14.05 -14.31 15.06
CA THR A 45 12.87 -14.55 15.90
C THR A 45 12.54 -13.32 16.74
N PHE A 46 11.25 -13.02 16.88
CA PHE A 46 10.79 -11.98 17.80
C PHE A 46 10.94 -12.40 19.26
N ASN A 47 11.27 -11.44 20.11
CA ASN A 47 11.17 -11.57 21.56
C ASN A 47 9.72 -11.32 21.97
N GLY A 48 9.00 -12.39 22.30
CA GLY A 48 7.57 -12.37 22.61
C GLY A 48 6.71 -12.92 21.47
N GLN A 49 5.43 -13.15 21.76
CA GLN A 49 4.47 -13.62 20.76
C GLN A 49 4.00 -12.43 19.91
N ALA A 50 4.38 -12.43 18.64
CA ALA A 50 3.84 -11.52 17.65
C ALA A 50 2.36 -11.83 17.41
N ASP A 51 1.51 -10.86 17.67
CA ASP A 51 0.06 -10.97 17.49
C ASP A 51 -0.52 -9.58 17.21
N PHE A 52 -1.76 -9.53 16.74
CA PHE A 52 -2.47 -8.29 16.48
C PHE A 52 -2.55 -7.40 17.73
N GLY A 53 -2.35 -6.09 17.55
CA GLY A 53 -2.39 -5.10 18.63
C GLY A 53 -1.24 -5.18 19.64
N ARG A 54 -0.20 -5.98 19.38
CA ARG A 54 0.97 -6.11 20.27
C ARG A 54 2.22 -5.47 19.67
N ARG A 55 3.08 -5.02 20.57
CA ARG A 55 4.46 -4.59 20.27
C ARG A 55 5.41 -5.77 20.44
N VAL A 56 6.26 -6.02 19.44
CA VAL A 56 7.31 -7.02 19.48
C VAL A 56 8.66 -6.43 19.15
N THR A 57 9.72 -7.01 19.72
CA THR A 57 11.10 -6.57 19.48
C THR A 57 11.92 -7.72 18.92
N CYS A 58 12.57 -7.48 17.79
CA CYS A 58 13.54 -8.39 17.19
C CYS A 58 14.95 -7.86 17.42
N THR A 59 15.82 -8.67 18.03
CA THR A 59 17.27 -8.39 18.13
C THR A 59 17.96 -8.99 16.92
N ILE A 60 18.62 -8.16 16.10
CA ILE A 60 19.35 -8.66 14.93
C ILE A 60 20.58 -9.45 15.41
N SER A 61 20.63 -10.74 15.08
CA SER A 61 21.78 -11.59 15.40
C SER A 61 23.02 -11.20 14.58
N ARG A 62 24.21 -11.54 15.09
CA ARG A 62 25.48 -11.22 14.43
C ARG A 62 25.97 -12.38 13.57
N ASN A 63 25.13 -12.82 12.64
CA ASN A 63 25.46 -13.95 11.76
C ASN A 63 26.35 -13.55 10.58
N GLY A 64 26.24 -12.31 10.09
CA GLY A 64 27.12 -11.73 9.06
C GLY A 64 27.79 -10.42 9.45
N ASP A 65 28.55 -9.82 8.53
CA ASP A 65 29.35 -8.62 8.79
C ASP A 65 28.55 -7.33 8.59
N LEU A 66 27.68 -7.29 7.57
CA LEU A 66 26.74 -6.19 7.31
C LEU A 66 25.30 -6.71 7.27
N ALA A 67 24.33 -5.89 7.66
CA ALA A 67 22.90 -6.12 7.44
C ALA A 67 22.40 -5.27 6.26
N TYR A 68 21.70 -5.91 5.34
CA TYR A 68 21.06 -5.28 4.18
C TYR A 68 19.53 -5.38 4.30
N ARG A 69 18.82 -5.65 3.21
CA ARG A 69 17.36 -5.68 3.14
C ARG A 69 16.77 -6.52 4.27
N THR A 70 15.69 -6.00 4.81
CA THR A 70 14.96 -6.61 5.90
C THR A 70 13.50 -6.77 5.49
N TYR A 71 12.97 -7.97 5.68
CA TYR A 71 11.60 -8.34 5.32
C TYR A 71 10.86 -8.84 6.54
N LEU A 72 9.64 -8.35 6.76
CA LEU A 72 8.71 -8.91 7.72
C LEU A 72 7.95 -10.06 7.03
N GLN A 73 8.15 -11.28 7.51
CA GLN A 73 7.32 -12.43 7.11
C GLN A 73 6.18 -12.58 8.13
N VAL A 74 4.94 -12.54 7.67
CA VAL A 74 3.75 -12.75 8.52
C VAL A 74 2.82 -13.73 7.85
N THR A 75 2.29 -14.68 8.62
CA THR A 75 1.28 -15.63 8.16
C THR A 75 -0.06 -15.27 8.78
N LEU A 76 -0.99 -14.85 7.92
CA LEU A 76 -2.36 -14.49 8.28
C LEU A 76 -3.18 -15.77 8.53
N PRO A 77 -4.09 -15.77 9.53
CA PRO A 77 -4.93 -16.91 9.82
C PRO A 77 -6.01 -17.14 8.75
N GLU A 78 -6.44 -18.38 8.62
CA GLU A 78 -7.63 -18.73 7.84
C GLU A 78 -8.89 -18.18 8.53
N ILE A 79 -9.79 -17.55 7.75
CA ILE A 79 -11.12 -17.14 8.23
C ILE A 79 -12.18 -17.94 7.48
N ASN A 80 -12.80 -18.90 8.15
CA ASN A 80 -13.71 -19.86 7.52
C ASN A 80 -15.15 -19.77 8.03
N GLN A 81 -16.04 -20.49 7.36
CA GLN A 81 -17.48 -20.52 7.64
C GLN A 81 -17.83 -21.11 9.02
N GLN A 82 -16.93 -21.87 9.65
CA GLN A 82 -17.16 -22.40 11.00
C GLN A 82 -17.11 -21.31 12.08
N MET A 83 -16.57 -20.13 11.74
CA MET A 83 -16.52 -18.98 12.63
C MET A 83 -17.84 -18.19 12.69
N ALA A 84 -18.89 -18.64 11.99
CA ALA A 84 -20.20 -18.01 12.03
C ALA A 84 -20.74 -17.87 13.46
N ASN A 85 -21.42 -16.75 13.73
CA ASN A 85 -22.02 -16.51 15.04
C ASN A 85 -23.12 -17.54 15.32
N THR A 86 -23.06 -18.22 16.46
CA THR A 86 -24.05 -19.23 16.86
C THR A 86 -25.36 -18.55 17.30
N GLY A 87 -26.40 -18.52 16.46
CA GLY A 87 -27.70 -17.97 16.87
C GLY A 87 -28.77 -17.70 15.82
N SER A 88 -28.45 -17.64 14.52
CA SER A 88 -29.45 -17.40 13.46
C SER A 88 -29.17 -18.34 12.29
N GLY A 89 -30.16 -19.14 11.88
CA GLY A 89 -30.01 -20.19 10.87
C GLY A 89 -29.77 -19.72 9.42
N SER A 90 -29.39 -18.45 9.22
CA SER A 90 -29.14 -17.81 7.92
C SER A 90 -27.85 -16.97 7.90
N ASP A 91 -27.04 -17.02 8.96
CA ASP A 91 -25.82 -16.20 9.09
C ASP A 91 -24.61 -16.97 8.56
N GLY A 92 -23.92 -16.40 7.56
CA GLY A 92 -22.67 -16.90 6.99
C GLY A 92 -21.47 -16.09 7.48
N VAL A 93 -20.28 -16.35 6.94
CA VAL A 93 -19.08 -15.52 7.16
C VAL A 93 -18.68 -14.87 5.84
N TYR A 94 -18.91 -13.56 5.76
CA TYR A 94 -18.42 -12.73 4.66
C TYR A 94 -17.21 -11.98 5.17
N ALA A 95 -16.02 -12.33 4.69
CA ALA A 95 -14.78 -11.77 5.19
C ALA A 95 -13.89 -11.29 4.04
N ARG A 96 -13.16 -10.20 4.29
CA ARG A 96 -12.00 -9.78 3.50
C ARG A 96 -10.98 -9.10 4.39
N TRP A 97 -9.72 -9.15 3.99
CA TRP A 97 -8.72 -8.23 4.49
C TRP A 97 -8.90 -6.85 3.84
N LEU A 98 -8.67 -5.78 4.60
CA LEU A 98 -8.62 -4.44 4.04
C LEU A 98 -7.44 -4.32 3.06
N ASP A 99 -7.53 -3.34 2.16
CA ASP A 99 -6.60 -3.19 1.05
C ASP A 99 -5.16 -3.06 1.56
N PHE A 100 -4.21 -3.65 0.83
CA PHE A 100 -2.79 -3.74 1.22
C PHE A 100 -2.57 -4.24 2.67
N PRO A 101 -3.01 -5.47 3.00
CA PRO A 101 -3.01 -5.96 4.37
C PRO A 101 -1.62 -5.99 5.02
N GLY A 102 -0.56 -6.27 4.26
CA GLY A 102 0.81 -6.26 4.79
C GLY A 102 1.31 -4.89 5.23
N GLU A 103 0.94 -3.82 4.51
CA GLU A 103 1.28 -2.43 4.90
C GLU A 103 0.35 -1.96 6.03
N GLN A 104 -0.94 -2.26 5.94
CA GLN A 104 -1.93 -1.90 6.96
C GLN A 104 -1.62 -2.55 8.31
N LEU A 105 -1.13 -3.79 8.33
CA LEU A 105 -0.76 -4.51 9.55
C LEU A 105 0.27 -3.75 10.40
N ILE A 106 1.17 -2.99 9.76
CA ILE A 106 2.24 -2.26 10.44
C ILE A 106 1.71 -0.92 10.93
N SER A 107 1.62 -0.75 12.24
CA SER A 107 1.35 0.57 12.82
C SER A 107 2.60 1.44 12.74
N GLN A 108 3.70 0.96 13.31
CA GLN A 108 5.01 1.59 13.22
C GLN A 108 6.13 0.56 13.37
N VAL A 109 7.28 0.87 12.79
CA VAL A 109 8.51 0.11 12.94
C VAL A 109 9.66 1.07 13.26
N GLU A 110 10.46 0.72 14.27
CA GLU A 110 11.59 1.52 14.74
C GLU A 110 12.89 0.73 14.63
N VAL A 111 13.95 1.38 14.15
CA VAL A 111 15.31 0.86 14.24
C VAL A 111 16.03 1.55 15.38
N GLU A 112 16.53 0.75 16.32
CA GLU A 112 17.26 1.19 17.50
C GLU A 112 18.68 0.61 17.46
N ILE A 113 19.68 1.45 17.73
CA ILE A 113 21.08 1.03 17.85
C ILE A 113 21.59 1.45 19.22
N GLY A 114 21.95 0.48 20.06
CA GLY A 114 22.55 0.74 21.36
C GLY A 114 21.67 1.55 22.33
N GLY A 115 20.34 1.37 22.30
CA GLY A 115 19.42 2.14 23.14
C GLY A 115 18.83 3.39 22.48
N GLN A 116 19.40 3.83 21.35
CA GLN A 116 18.97 5.05 20.66
C GLN A 116 18.14 4.72 19.42
N ARG A 117 16.94 5.30 19.32
CA ARG A 117 16.13 5.26 18.09
C ARG A 117 16.82 6.06 16.98
N ILE A 118 17.09 5.39 15.86
CA ILE A 118 17.72 5.99 14.69
C ILE A 118 16.66 6.45 13.69
N ASP A 119 15.69 5.60 13.35
CA ASP A 119 14.61 5.94 12.42
C ASP A 119 13.31 5.25 12.84
N ARG A 120 12.19 5.81 12.41
CA ARG A 120 10.84 5.27 12.64
C ARG A 120 10.02 5.44 11.36
N GLN A 121 9.41 4.36 10.91
CA GLN A 121 8.54 4.34 9.74
C GLN A 121 7.14 3.83 10.14
N TYR A 122 6.14 4.13 9.32
CA TYR A 122 4.74 3.78 9.53
C TYR A 122 4.21 3.02 8.31
N GLY A 123 3.19 2.17 8.48
CA GLY A 123 2.56 1.45 7.35
C GLY A 123 2.06 2.41 6.27
N ASP A 124 1.37 3.48 6.67
CA ASP A 124 0.87 4.53 5.77
C ASP A 124 2.01 5.21 4.99
N TRP A 125 3.15 5.43 5.63
CA TRP A 125 4.33 5.98 4.96
C TRP A 125 4.90 5.01 3.92
N MET A 126 4.96 3.71 4.23
CA MET A 126 5.43 2.71 3.27
C MET A 126 4.53 2.68 2.03
N HIS A 127 3.21 2.73 2.23
CA HIS A 127 2.24 2.81 1.14
C HIS A 127 2.47 4.04 0.25
N ILE A 128 2.53 5.22 0.87
CA ILE A 128 2.76 6.49 0.16
C ILE A 128 4.09 6.47 -0.60
N TRP A 129 5.15 5.97 0.04
CA TRP A 129 6.47 5.90 -0.58
C TRP A 129 6.51 4.91 -1.75
N ASN A 130 5.82 3.76 -1.65
CA ASN A 130 5.71 2.80 -2.75
C ASN A 130 4.94 3.39 -3.92
N GLN A 131 3.85 4.11 -3.68
CA GLN A 131 3.10 4.78 -4.76
C GLN A 131 3.96 5.77 -5.56
N LEU A 132 4.92 6.43 -4.90
CA LEU A 132 5.83 7.38 -5.56
C LEU A 132 7.01 6.70 -6.28
N THR A 133 7.55 5.62 -5.69
CA THR A 133 8.86 5.06 -6.11
C THR A 133 8.79 3.73 -6.86
N LEU A 134 7.68 3.00 -6.75
CA LEU A 134 7.54 1.68 -7.35
C LEU A 134 7.24 1.77 -8.84
N THR A 135 8.04 1.06 -9.65
CA THR A 135 7.81 0.96 -11.09
C THR A 135 6.65 0.02 -11.40
N SER A 136 5.92 0.30 -12.48
CA SER A 136 4.79 -0.54 -12.93
C SER A 136 5.18 -2.00 -13.22
N GLU A 137 6.44 -2.24 -13.59
CA GLU A 137 6.96 -3.59 -13.84
C GLU A 137 7.05 -4.44 -12.56
N GLN A 138 7.41 -3.82 -11.42
CA GLN A 138 7.56 -4.51 -10.14
C GLN A 138 6.27 -4.51 -9.31
N GLN A 139 5.33 -3.62 -9.62
CA GLN A 139 4.06 -3.41 -8.92
C GLN A 139 3.27 -4.72 -8.69
N ARG A 140 3.06 -5.52 -9.74
CA ARG A 140 2.30 -6.78 -9.63
C ARG A 140 2.95 -7.79 -8.69
N GLY A 141 4.28 -7.85 -8.66
CA GLY A 141 5.03 -8.70 -7.74
C GLY A 141 4.89 -8.19 -6.30
N TYR A 142 5.01 -6.87 -6.12
CA TYR A 142 4.85 -6.21 -4.83
C TYR A 142 3.46 -6.44 -4.20
N TYR A 143 2.40 -6.30 -5.00
CA TYR A 143 1.03 -6.48 -4.53
C TYR A 143 0.78 -7.89 -4.01
N LYS A 144 1.37 -8.90 -4.67
CA LYS A 144 1.36 -10.29 -4.18
C LYS A 144 2.14 -10.47 -2.89
N MET A 145 3.28 -9.79 -2.72
CA MET A 145 4.07 -9.87 -1.49
C MET A 145 3.34 -9.26 -0.28
N VAL A 146 2.64 -8.14 -0.49
CA VAL A 146 1.89 -7.42 0.55
C VAL A 146 0.46 -7.95 0.73
N GLY A 147 -0.01 -8.82 -0.17
CA GLY A 147 -1.32 -9.47 -0.07
C GLY A 147 -2.48 -8.69 -0.69
N ASN A 148 -2.22 -7.66 -1.49
CA ASN A 148 -3.25 -6.99 -2.28
C ASN A 148 -3.62 -7.86 -3.50
N THR A 149 -4.46 -8.86 -3.29
CA THR A 149 -4.87 -9.84 -4.30
C THR A 149 -6.34 -10.16 -4.14
N THR A 150 -7.01 -10.55 -5.23
CA THR A 150 -8.43 -10.94 -5.23
C THR A 150 -8.75 -12.02 -4.19
N GLN A 151 -7.79 -12.88 -3.82
CA GLN A 151 -8.03 -13.92 -2.80
C GLN A 151 -8.12 -13.41 -1.37
N LEU A 152 -7.48 -12.27 -1.07
CA LEU A 152 -7.39 -11.73 0.29
C LEU A 152 -8.24 -10.47 0.46
N THR A 153 -8.28 -9.62 -0.56
CA THR A 153 -8.95 -8.31 -0.49
C THR A 153 -10.36 -8.32 -1.06
N TYR A 154 -10.81 -9.39 -1.73
CA TYR A 154 -12.22 -9.52 -2.11
C TYR A 154 -12.97 -10.34 -1.07
N ILE A 155 -14.29 -10.10 -0.98
CA ILE A 155 -15.15 -10.80 -0.03
C ILE A 155 -15.28 -12.30 -0.33
N THR A 156 -15.30 -13.09 0.73
CA THR A 156 -15.71 -14.49 0.71
C THR A 156 -17.22 -14.62 0.81
N ASP A 157 -17.79 -15.69 0.26
CA ASP A 157 -19.22 -16.01 0.34
C ASP A 157 -19.41 -17.50 0.69
N PRO A 158 -20.33 -17.86 1.59
CA PRO A 158 -20.65 -19.27 1.88
C PRO A 158 -21.01 -20.14 0.65
N SER A 159 -21.52 -19.53 -0.42
CA SER A 159 -21.88 -20.21 -1.68
C SER A 159 -20.69 -20.51 -2.60
N PHE A 160 -19.51 -19.96 -2.31
CA PHE A 160 -18.30 -20.18 -3.09
C PHE A 160 -17.63 -21.52 -2.78
N ASN A 161 -16.57 -21.82 -3.53
CA ASN A 161 -15.83 -23.07 -3.40
C ASN A 161 -14.98 -23.12 -2.13
N ASP A 162 -14.79 -24.34 -1.61
CA ASP A 162 -13.89 -24.58 -0.49
C ASP A 162 -12.44 -24.16 -0.83
N VAL A 163 -11.67 -23.86 0.21
CA VAL A 163 -10.23 -23.63 0.08
C VAL A 163 -9.53 -24.99 -0.05
N ASP A 164 -8.71 -25.16 -1.09
CA ASP A 164 -7.95 -26.41 -1.28
C ASP A 164 -6.71 -26.39 -0.38
N GLY A 165 -6.54 -27.43 0.43
CA GLY A 165 -5.33 -27.62 1.23
C GLY A 165 -4.19 -28.19 0.38
N PRO A 166 -2.91 -28.04 0.78
CA PRO A 166 -1.76 -28.58 0.04
C PRO A 166 -1.79 -30.10 -0.19
N CYS A 167 -2.62 -30.82 0.57
CA CYS A 167 -2.75 -32.28 0.55
C CYS A 167 -4.19 -32.77 0.29
N GLU A 168 -5.15 -31.87 0.09
CA GLU A 168 -6.54 -32.20 -0.19
C GLU A 168 -6.83 -31.97 -1.68
N SER A 169 -7.91 -32.56 -2.22
CA SER A 169 -8.27 -32.41 -3.64
C SER A 169 -9.77 -32.28 -3.83
N ASN A 170 -10.44 -31.64 -2.88
CA ASN A 170 -11.90 -31.53 -2.90
C ASN A 170 -12.38 -30.22 -3.54
N ALA A 171 -11.47 -29.26 -3.77
CA ALA A 171 -11.75 -27.95 -4.33
C ALA A 171 -10.97 -27.71 -5.64
N PRO A 172 -11.41 -26.75 -6.50
CA PRO A 172 -10.65 -26.39 -7.68
C PRO A 172 -9.28 -25.83 -7.30
N ARG A 173 -8.23 -26.20 -8.06
CA ARG A 173 -6.84 -25.75 -7.83
C ARG A 173 -6.56 -24.36 -8.38
N GLN A 174 -7.43 -23.86 -9.24
CA GLN A 174 -7.27 -22.59 -9.93
C GLN A 174 -7.39 -21.45 -8.93
N VAL A 175 -6.37 -20.59 -8.90
CA VAL A 175 -6.28 -19.42 -8.00
C VAL A 175 -7.41 -18.41 -8.28
N CYS A 176 -7.92 -18.39 -9.52
CA CYS A 176 -9.02 -17.52 -9.93
C CYS A 176 -10.40 -17.93 -9.38
N ALA A 177 -10.55 -19.15 -8.86
CA ALA A 177 -11.84 -19.60 -8.34
C ALA A 177 -12.19 -18.84 -7.04
N PRO A 178 -13.39 -18.24 -6.95
CA PRO A 178 -13.84 -17.58 -5.73
C PRO A 178 -13.95 -18.58 -4.58
N ARG A 179 -13.62 -18.15 -3.35
CA ARG A 179 -13.48 -19.01 -2.18
C ARG A 179 -14.43 -18.63 -1.05
N ASN A 180 -14.93 -19.63 -0.35
CA ASN A 180 -15.81 -19.45 0.80
C ASN A 180 -15.05 -19.12 2.10
N ALA A 181 -13.73 -19.17 2.12
CA ALA A 181 -12.91 -18.81 3.27
C ALA A 181 -11.68 -18.03 2.82
N LEU A 182 -11.18 -17.16 3.70
CA LEU A 182 -9.90 -16.49 3.46
C LEU A 182 -8.79 -17.50 3.75
N PRO A 183 -7.92 -17.82 2.79
CA PRO A 183 -6.89 -18.82 2.97
C PRO A 183 -5.78 -18.34 3.90
N GLU A 184 -5.18 -19.26 4.65
CA GLU A 184 -3.92 -19.01 5.35
C GLU A 184 -2.85 -18.62 4.34
N THR A 185 -2.30 -17.41 4.47
CA THR A 185 -1.36 -16.84 3.48
C THR A 185 -0.18 -16.18 4.17
N THR A 186 1.02 -16.49 3.69
CA THR A 186 2.26 -15.85 4.14
C THR A 186 2.59 -14.64 3.27
N LEU A 187 2.73 -13.49 3.90
CA LEU A 187 3.09 -12.20 3.31
C LEU A 187 4.55 -11.86 3.60
N TYR A 188 5.17 -11.09 2.71
CA TYR A 188 6.53 -10.59 2.83
C TYR A 188 6.54 -9.07 2.64
N VAL A 189 6.67 -8.32 3.73
CA VAL A 189 6.62 -6.85 3.70
C VAL A 189 8.04 -6.30 3.82
N PRO A 190 8.61 -5.66 2.78
CA PRO A 190 9.95 -5.11 2.85
C PRO A 190 9.97 -3.79 3.63
N PHE A 191 10.92 -3.63 4.54
CA PHE A 191 11.16 -2.35 5.21
C PHE A 191 11.97 -1.39 4.33
N GLN A 192 11.75 -0.09 4.49
CA GLN A 192 12.31 0.96 3.62
C GLN A 192 13.32 1.86 4.34
N PHE A 193 14.00 1.34 5.36
CA PHE A 193 15.08 2.05 6.04
C PHE A 193 16.22 2.39 5.08
N TRP A 194 17.07 3.37 5.46
CA TRP A 194 18.18 3.83 4.62
C TRP A 194 19.13 2.69 4.18
N TYR A 195 19.36 1.70 5.05
CA TYR A 195 20.24 0.56 4.79
C TYR A 195 19.58 -0.54 3.93
N CYS A 196 18.25 -0.53 3.77
CA CYS A 196 17.51 -1.48 2.92
C CYS A 196 17.51 -1.03 1.46
N ARG A 197 17.56 0.29 1.20
CA ARG A 197 17.43 0.87 -0.14
C ARG A 197 18.72 0.83 -0.96
N ASN A 198 19.87 1.09 -0.32
CA ASN A 198 21.16 1.16 -1.02
C ASN A 198 22.21 0.24 -0.34
N PRO A 199 22.83 -0.72 -1.07
CA PRO A 199 23.87 -1.58 -0.50
C PRO A 199 25.09 -0.80 -0.01
N GLY A 200 25.38 0.39 -0.55
CA GLY A 200 26.47 1.25 -0.07
C GLY A 200 26.28 1.80 1.35
N LEU A 201 25.07 1.67 1.90
CA LEU A 201 24.71 2.07 3.27
C LEU A 201 24.30 0.89 4.15
N ALA A 202 24.62 -0.34 3.73
CA ALA A 202 24.38 -1.53 4.54
C ALA A 202 24.98 -1.34 5.94
N LEU A 203 24.23 -1.75 6.96
CA LEU A 203 24.55 -1.45 8.34
C LEU A 203 25.72 -2.35 8.82
N PRO A 204 26.88 -1.80 9.23
CA PRO A 204 28.03 -2.61 9.59
C PRO A 204 27.92 -3.18 11.00
N LEU A 205 27.31 -4.36 11.12
CA LEU A 205 27.17 -5.08 12.39
C LEU A 205 28.53 -5.39 13.03
N ILE A 206 29.55 -5.69 12.21
CA ILE A 206 30.91 -5.94 12.71
C ILE A 206 31.55 -4.73 13.40
N ALA A 207 31.17 -3.52 12.98
CA ALA A 207 31.66 -2.27 13.55
C ALA A 207 30.87 -1.83 14.80
N LEU A 208 29.72 -2.47 15.06
CA LEU A 208 28.81 -2.20 16.19
C LEU A 208 28.94 -3.28 17.28
N GLN A 209 30.16 -3.58 17.73
CA GLN A 209 30.39 -4.69 18.67
C GLN A 209 29.77 -4.50 20.06
N TYR A 210 29.63 -3.26 20.52
CA TYR A 210 29.08 -2.94 21.84
C TYR A 210 27.63 -2.47 21.79
N HIS A 211 27.10 -2.17 20.60
CA HIS A 211 25.70 -1.80 20.40
C HIS A 211 24.93 -2.95 19.74
N GLU A 212 23.80 -3.32 20.33
CA GLU A 212 22.85 -4.21 19.68
C GLU A 212 21.96 -3.39 18.75
N VAL A 213 21.61 -4.00 17.61
CA VAL A 213 20.62 -3.44 16.69
C VAL A 213 19.29 -4.15 16.96
N LYS A 214 18.27 -3.36 17.31
CA LYS A 214 16.93 -3.85 17.61
C LYS A 214 15.94 -3.23 16.63
N ILE A 215 15.01 -4.05 16.17
CA ILE A 215 13.86 -3.61 15.40
C ILE A 215 12.63 -3.79 16.29
N ASN A 216 11.98 -2.68 16.62
CA ASN A 216 10.73 -2.70 17.37
C ASN A 216 9.58 -2.54 16.38
N LEU A 217 8.64 -3.46 16.39
CA LEU A 217 7.48 -3.48 15.50
C LEU A 217 6.20 -3.43 16.33
N ASP A 218 5.33 -2.48 16.00
CA ASP A 218 3.98 -2.37 16.56
C ASP A 218 2.98 -2.81 15.50
N ILE A 219 2.24 -3.88 15.81
CA ILE A 219 1.24 -4.47 14.93
C ILE A 219 -0.13 -3.87 15.25
N ARG A 220 -0.88 -3.47 14.24
CA ARG A 220 -2.25 -2.95 14.40
C ARG A 220 -3.21 -4.00 14.98
N PRO A 221 -4.27 -3.60 15.68
CA PRO A 221 -5.32 -4.53 16.08
C PRO A 221 -6.05 -5.09 14.85
N ILE A 222 -6.55 -6.32 14.96
CA ILE A 222 -7.25 -7.02 13.86
C ILE A 222 -8.51 -6.28 13.39
N ASP A 223 -9.15 -5.50 14.28
CA ASP A 223 -10.30 -4.65 13.96
C ASP A 223 -10.00 -3.59 12.88
N GLU A 224 -8.73 -3.17 12.74
CA GLU A 224 -8.30 -2.20 11.72
C GLU A 224 -7.78 -2.87 10.43
N CYS A 225 -7.77 -4.21 10.37
CA CYS A 225 -7.18 -4.98 9.26
C CYS A 225 -8.19 -5.92 8.58
N LEU A 226 -9.19 -6.41 9.31
CA LEU A 226 -10.18 -7.38 8.84
C LEU A 226 -11.58 -6.76 8.79
N TRP A 227 -12.32 -7.02 7.71
CA TRP A 227 -13.75 -6.78 7.64
C TRP A 227 -14.49 -8.11 7.53
N ALA A 228 -15.19 -8.52 8.59
CA ALA A 228 -15.92 -9.79 8.67
C ALA A 228 -17.34 -9.62 9.23
N VAL A 229 -18.34 -9.88 8.38
CA VAL A 229 -19.76 -9.68 8.68
C VAL A 229 -20.59 -10.94 8.44
N LYS A 230 -21.70 -11.07 9.18
CA LYS A 230 -22.54 -12.27 9.21
C LYS A 230 -23.54 -12.38 8.05
N THR A 231 -23.87 -11.25 7.43
CA THR A 231 -24.85 -11.12 6.36
C THR A 231 -24.47 -9.92 5.51
N LEU A 232 -24.81 -9.93 4.23
CA LEU A 232 -24.74 -8.77 3.33
C LEU A 232 -26.12 -8.11 3.14
N ASN A 233 -27.20 -8.78 3.56
CA ASN A 233 -28.56 -8.27 3.43
C ASN A 233 -28.91 -7.35 4.60
N SER A 234 -29.08 -6.05 4.31
CA SER A 234 -29.45 -5.02 5.28
C SER A 234 -30.77 -5.31 6.01
N THR A 235 -31.69 -6.06 5.39
CA THR A 235 -32.97 -6.49 5.99
C THR A 235 -32.77 -7.53 7.10
N ASN A 236 -31.76 -8.40 6.95
CA ASN A 236 -31.46 -9.48 7.89
C ASN A 236 -30.50 -9.05 9.01
N CYS A 237 -29.88 -7.87 8.86
CA CYS A 237 -28.92 -7.36 9.84
C CYS A 237 -29.60 -6.86 11.13
N GLY A 238 -30.87 -6.43 11.06
CA GLY A 238 -31.62 -5.84 12.17
C GLY A 238 -31.88 -4.35 11.95
N THR A 239 -32.31 -3.62 12.99
CA THR A 239 -32.52 -2.15 12.90
C THR A 239 -31.21 -1.40 12.62
N THR A 240 -31.32 -0.15 12.16
CA THR A 240 -30.31 0.78 11.59
C THR A 240 -28.98 0.96 12.36
N SER A 241 -28.80 0.35 13.53
CA SER A 241 -27.60 0.47 14.39
C SER A 241 -27.11 -0.89 14.91
N SER A 242 -27.54 -1.99 14.29
CA SER A 242 -27.12 -3.34 14.65
C SER A 242 -25.82 -3.70 13.93
N SER A 243 -24.84 -4.17 14.70
CA SER A 243 -23.55 -4.61 14.15
C SER A 243 -23.67 -6.01 13.55
N ALA A 244 -23.18 -6.18 12.33
CA ALA A 244 -23.09 -7.49 11.67
C ALA A 244 -21.81 -8.27 12.00
N LYS A 245 -20.99 -7.79 12.95
CA LYS A 245 -19.67 -8.32 13.29
C LYS A 245 -19.69 -9.83 13.59
N VAL A 246 -18.80 -10.58 12.95
CA VAL A 246 -18.54 -12.01 13.27
C VAL A 246 -17.51 -12.09 14.40
N THR A 247 -17.95 -12.30 15.64
CA THR A 247 -17.07 -12.12 16.81
C THR A 247 -15.91 -13.12 16.83
N THR A 248 -16.13 -14.35 16.39
CA THR A 248 -15.10 -15.40 16.36
C THR A 248 -13.96 -15.11 15.38
N ALA A 249 -14.26 -14.42 14.26
CA ALA A 249 -13.25 -14.05 13.26
C ALA A 249 -12.27 -13.00 13.78
N TYR A 250 -12.74 -12.08 14.64
CA TYR A 250 -11.90 -11.05 15.27
C TYR A 250 -11.12 -11.54 16.49
N ASN A 251 -11.32 -12.78 16.93
CA ASN A 251 -10.55 -13.39 18.02
C ASN A 251 -9.39 -14.25 17.50
N GLN A 252 -9.09 -14.20 16.20
CA GLN A 252 -7.97 -14.93 15.60
C GLN A 252 -6.64 -14.22 15.87
N SER A 253 -5.60 -15.02 16.07
CA SER A 253 -4.22 -14.57 16.22
C SER A 253 -3.43 -14.80 14.94
N LEU A 254 -2.30 -14.10 14.79
CA LEU A 254 -1.33 -14.42 13.73
C LEU A 254 -0.80 -15.84 13.89
N VAL A 255 -0.72 -16.59 12.78
CA VAL A 255 -0.23 -17.98 12.78
C VAL A 255 1.27 -18.00 13.06
N ALA A 256 2.01 -17.12 12.38
CA ALA A 256 3.43 -16.94 12.57
C ALA A 256 3.86 -15.53 12.14
N ALA A 257 4.90 -14.99 12.77
CA ALA A 257 5.61 -13.83 12.28
C ALA A 257 7.10 -13.95 12.59
N SER A 258 7.92 -13.60 11.62
CA SER A 258 9.38 -13.55 11.77
C SER A 258 9.98 -12.48 10.87
N LEU A 259 11.25 -12.17 11.12
CA LEU A 259 11.98 -11.13 10.38
C LEU A 259 13.12 -11.77 9.60
N TYR A 260 13.18 -11.56 8.30
CA TYR A 260 14.31 -11.99 7.48
C TYR A 260 15.26 -10.82 7.28
N VAL A 261 16.54 -11.04 7.53
CA VAL A 261 17.60 -10.05 7.30
C VAL A 261 18.60 -10.64 6.33
N ASP A 262 18.87 -9.92 5.25
CA ASP A 262 19.93 -10.26 4.30
C ASP A 262 21.28 -9.86 4.88
N TYR A 263 22.10 -10.83 5.23
CA TYR A 263 23.45 -10.62 5.71
C TYR A 263 24.44 -10.59 4.55
N VAL A 264 25.40 -9.68 4.62
CA VAL A 264 26.55 -9.63 3.70
C VAL A 264 27.79 -10.11 4.44
N PHE A 265 28.46 -11.11 3.86
CA PHE A 265 29.72 -11.66 4.34
C PHE A 265 30.87 -11.07 3.53
N LEU A 266 31.82 -10.45 4.21
CA LEU A 266 32.96 -9.78 3.58
C LEU A 266 34.21 -10.65 3.65
N ASP A 267 35.10 -10.51 2.67
CA ASP A 267 36.42 -11.13 2.74
C ASP A 267 37.26 -10.52 3.88
N THR A 268 38.25 -11.28 4.36
CA THR A 268 39.02 -11.03 5.57
C THR A 268 39.63 -9.63 5.62
N ASP A 269 40.14 -9.12 4.50
CA ASP A 269 40.80 -7.82 4.44
C ASP A 269 39.80 -6.66 4.54
N GLU A 270 38.67 -6.74 3.83
CA GLU A 270 37.62 -5.74 3.90
C GLU A 270 36.93 -5.78 5.26
N ARG A 271 36.65 -6.97 5.77
CA ARG A 271 36.13 -7.21 7.11
C ARG A 271 36.97 -6.56 8.20
N ARG A 272 38.30 -6.70 8.14
CA ARG A 272 39.23 -6.03 9.07
C ARG A 272 39.17 -4.51 8.97
N ARG A 273 39.12 -3.96 7.75
CA ARG A 273 39.01 -2.51 7.54
C ARG A 273 37.67 -1.97 8.05
N MET A 274 36.58 -2.69 7.82
CA MET A 274 35.25 -2.32 8.33
C MET A 274 35.19 -2.34 9.86
N ALA A 275 35.91 -3.24 10.53
CA ALA A 275 35.94 -3.28 11.99
C ALA A 275 36.83 -2.19 12.63
N GLN A 276 37.91 -1.78 11.95
CA GLN A 276 38.93 -0.89 12.54
C GLN A 276 38.71 0.59 12.21
N ASN A 277 38.27 0.89 10.99
CA ASN A 277 38.16 2.28 10.55
C ASN A 277 36.88 2.92 11.08
N PRO A 278 36.91 4.22 11.42
CA PRO A 278 35.70 4.98 11.71
C PRO A 278 34.89 5.17 10.43
N HIS A 279 33.57 4.99 10.52
CA HIS A 279 32.64 5.18 9.40
C HIS A 279 31.69 6.35 9.65
N GLU A 280 31.39 7.10 8.60
CA GLU A 280 30.35 8.12 8.58
C GLU A 280 29.39 7.82 7.44
N TYR A 281 28.14 7.51 7.76
CA TYR A 281 27.09 7.28 6.78
C TYR A 281 26.17 8.49 6.75
N LEU A 282 26.00 9.07 5.55
CA LEU A 282 24.91 10.00 5.31
C LEU A 282 23.63 9.17 5.15
N ILE A 283 22.78 9.21 6.18
CA ILE A 283 21.55 8.45 6.24
C ILE A 283 20.34 9.37 6.05
N GLU A 284 19.20 8.75 5.78
CA GLU A 284 17.90 9.40 5.72
C GLU A 284 17.04 8.96 6.89
N GLN A 285 16.25 9.88 7.42
CA GLN A 285 15.29 9.65 8.48
C GLN A 285 13.92 10.18 8.05
N LEU A 286 12.87 9.56 8.59
CA LEU A 286 11.50 10.05 8.46
C LEU A 286 11.11 10.86 9.70
N GLN A 287 10.59 12.06 9.48
CA GLN A 287 9.95 12.86 10.51
C GLN A 287 8.44 12.90 10.27
N PHE A 288 7.70 12.66 11.35
CA PHE A 288 6.25 12.74 11.41
C PHE A 288 5.86 13.29 12.77
N THR A 289 5.11 14.40 12.80
CA THR A 289 4.74 15.10 14.04
C THR A 289 3.41 14.63 14.64
N GLY A 290 2.75 13.64 14.02
CA GLY A 290 1.42 13.18 14.38
C GLY A 290 0.33 13.71 13.44
N ASP A 291 -0.89 13.19 13.63
CA ASP A 291 -2.08 13.60 12.89
C ASP A 291 -2.57 14.97 13.39
N GLU A 292 -2.86 15.89 12.47
CA GLU A 292 -3.49 17.18 12.78
C GLU A 292 -4.96 17.14 12.34
N SER A 293 -5.89 17.19 13.30
CA SER A 293 -7.32 17.19 13.00
C SER A 293 -7.80 18.54 12.47
N VAL A 294 -8.56 18.50 11.38
CA VAL A 294 -9.12 19.67 10.71
C VAL A 294 -10.62 19.51 10.52
N GLY A 295 -11.37 20.58 10.76
CA GLY A 295 -12.83 20.65 10.57
C GLY A 295 -13.27 21.95 9.90
N SER A 296 -12.33 22.68 9.30
CA SER A 296 -12.60 23.90 8.54
C SER A 296 -11.93 23.83 7.18
N SER A 297 -12.46 24.56 6.20
CA SER A 297 -11.87 24.58 4.85
C SER A 297 -10.51 25.25 4.79
N SER A 298 -10.22 26.24 5.65
CA SER A 298 -8.90 26.90 5.66
C SER A 298 -8.14 26.57 6.94
N ASN A 299 -7.01 25.88 6.80
CA ASN A 299 -6.19 25.45 7.94
C ASN A 299 -4.75 25.94 7.80
N LYS A 300 -4.14 26.31 8.92
CA LYS A 300 -2.72 26.66 9.02
C LYS A 300 -2.02 25.68 9.93
N ILE A 301 -1.23 24.79 9.34
CA ILE A 301 -0.53 23.73 10.05
C ILE A 301 0.90 24.19 10.30
N LYS A 302 1.32 24.19 11.56
CA LYS A 302 2.70 24.53 11.93
C LYS A 302 3.57 23.28 11.82
N LEU A 303 4.61 23.37 11.00
CA LEU A 303 5.57 22.28 10.80
C LEU A 303 6.70 22.42 11.81
N ASN A 304 6.89 21.41 12.66
CA ASN A 304 7.97 21.36 13.66
C ASN A 304 9.06 20.35 13.25
N PHE A 305 9.48 20.42 11.99
CA PHE A 305 10.57 19.58 11.49
C PHE A 305 11.94 20.18 11.81
N ASN A 306 12.96 19.33 11.76
CA ASN A 306 14.35 19.67 11.94
C ASN A 306 15.21 19.10 10.81
N HIS A 307 16.50 19.42 10.81
CA HIS A 307 17.52 18.96 9.89
C HIS A 307 17.32 19.41 8.43
N PRO A 308 18.28 19.10 7.52
CA PRO A 308 18.12 19.32 6.09
C PRO A 308 17.08 18.36 5.51
N VAL A 309 15.87 18.87 5.26
CA VAL A 309 14.73 18.15 4.67
C VAL A 309 14.84 18.15 3.14
N LYS A 310 14.66 16.97 2.53
CA LYS A 310 14.68 16.77 1.07
C LYS A 310 13.34 17.18 0.45
N GLU A 311 12.25 16.77 1.08
CA GLU A 311 10.89 16.98 0.58
C GLU A 311 9.87 16.90 1.71
N LEU A 312 8.70 17.49 1.45
CA LEU A 312 7.51 17.35 2.26
C LEU A 312 6.49 16.55 1.47
N ILE A 313 5.86 15.57 2.13
CA ILE A 313 4.78 14.77 1.56
C ILE A 313 3.63 14.85 2.54
N TRP A 314 2.43 15.15 2.06
CA TRP A 314 1.26 15.22 2.93
C TRP A 314 0.02 14.63 2.29
N VAL A 315 -0.85 14.10 3.14
CA VAL A 315 -2.15 13.56 2.79
C VAL A 315 -3.20 14.16 3.72
N VAL A 316 -4.42 14.26 3.21
CA VAL A 316 -5.59 14.66 3.98
C VAL A 316 -6.56 13.50 3.90
N GLN A 317 -6.85 12.87 5.03
CA GLN A 317 -7.71 11.71 5.09
C GLN A 317 -9.01 12.07 5.80
N PRO A 318 -10.17 12.04 5.12
CA PRO A 318 -11.47 12.17 5.77
C PRO A 318 -11.68 11.08 6.83
N ASP A 319 -12.18 11.44 8.01
CA ASP A 319 -12.44 10.46 9.07
C ASP A 319 -13.54 9.47 8.66
N GLU A 320 -14.47 9.88 7.78
CA GLU A 320 -15.53 9.02 7.23
C GLU A 320 -15.00 7.85 6.41
N ASN A 321 -13.80 7.95 5.83
CA ASN A 321 -13.20 6.86 5.05
C ASN A 321 -12.61 5.76 5.96
N VAL A 322 -12.31 6.09 7.23
CA VAL A 322 -11.52 5.24 8.14
C VAL A 322 -12.26 4.95 9.45
N ASP A 323 -13.59 5.03 9.45
CA ASP A 323 -14.40 4.63 10.61
C ASP A 323 -14.62 3.10 10.63
N TYR A 324 -13.69 2.39 11.25
CA TYR A 324 -13.73 0.93 11.37
C TYR A 324 -14.96 0.42 12.13
N CYS A 325 -15.46 1.16 13.12
CA CYS A 325 -16.63 0.76 13.89
C CYS A 325 -17.90 0.89 13.05
N ALA A 326 -18.08 2.04 12.39
CA ALA A 326 -19.20 2.29 11.50
C ALA A 326 -19.21 1.32 10.30
N SER A 327 -18.04 0.83 9.86
CA SER A 327 -17.95 -0.14 8.77
C SER A 327 -18.66 -1.48 9.02
N LEU A 328 -18.97 -1.79 10.29
CA LEU A 328 -19.66 -3.01 10.70
C LEU A 328 -21.16 -2.80 10.95
N GLU A 329 -21.65 -1.56 10.83
CA GLU A 329 -23.05 -1.19 11.00
C GLU A 329 -23.76 -1.15 9.64
N CYS A 330 -24.83 -1.93 9.49
CA CYS A 330 -25.46 -2.19 8.19
C CYS A 330 -26.08 -0.98 7.48
N ALA A 331 -26.32 0.12 8.20
CA ALA A 331 -26.87 1.33 7.62
C ALA A 331 -25.80 2.28 7.05
N GLN A 332 -24.55 2.10 7.46
CA GLN A 332 -23.46 3.02 7.11
C GLN A 332 -22.95 2.76 5.70
N THR A 333 -22.46 3.81 5.04
CA THR A 333 -21.91 3.71 3.69
C THR A 333 -20.72 2.75 3.64
N LEU A 334 -19.86 2.78 4.66
CA LEU A 334 -18.69 1.89 4.75
C LEU A 334 -19.07 0.40 4.75
N TYR A 335 -20.19 0.03 5.35
CA TYR A 335 -20.69 -1.34 5.26
C TYR A 335 -21.11 -1.70 3.82
N LYS A 336 -21.76 -0.77 3.11
CA LYS A 336 -22.19 -0.97 1.71
C LYS A 336 -21.01 -1.12 0.74
N VAL A 337 -19.89 -0.45 1.02
CA VAL A 337 -18.62 -0.57 0.25
C VAL A 337 -17.67 -1.63 0.83
N LEU A 338 -18.18 -2.52 1.69
CA LEU A 338 -17.47 -3.69 2.20
C LEU A 338 -16.28 -3.36 3.13
N GLY A 339 -16.28 -2.24 3.84
CA GLY A 339 -15.30 -1.94 4.87
C GLY A 339 -14.70 -0.53 4.79
N ALA A 340 -13.84 -0.21 5.76
CA ALA A 340 -13.06 1.01 5.77
C ALA A 340 -12.00 1.02 4.65
N GLN A 341 -11.58 2.22 4.23
CA GLN A 341 -10.64 2.44 3.13
C GLN A 341 -9.39 3.17 3.66
N PRO A 342 -8.45 2.45 4.33
CA PRO A 342 -7.33 3.05 5.05
C PRO A 342 -6.34 3.80 4.14
N PHE A 343 -6.26 3.44 2.86
CA PHE A 343 -5.37 4.07 1.89
C PHE A 343 -6.10 4.99 0.90
N ASN A 344 -7.39 5.28 1.14
CA ASN A 344 -8.11 6.30 0.38
C ASN A 344 -7.86 7.69 1.00
N TYR A 345 -7.07 8.51 0.28
CA TYR A 345 -6.74 9.90 0.63
C TYR A 345 -7.54 10.93 -0.18
N THR A 346 -8.63 10.51 -0.83
CA THR A 346 -9.51 11.39 -1.60
C THR A 346 -10.69 11.89 -0.78
N ASP A 347 -11.42 12.87 -1.30
CA ASP A 347 -12.57 13.49 -0.63
C ASP A 347 -13.90 12.75 -0.80
N ALA A 348 -13.89 11.56 -1.42
CA ALA A 348 -15.04 10.67 -1.51
C ALA A 348 -14.65 9.21 -1.26
N ILE A 349 -15.62 8.42 -0.83
CA ILE A 349 -15.49 6.97 -0.67
C ILE A 349 -15.34 6.33 -2.06
N ASP A 350 -14.43 5.37 -2.19
CA ASP A 350 -14.33 4.56 -3.41
C ASP A 350 -15.60 3.71 -3.57
N ALA A 351 -16.32 3.96 -4.66
CA ALA A 351 -17.57 3.28 -4.96
C ALA A 351 -17.36 1.88 -5.56
N LEU A 352 -16.14 1.52 -5.97
CA LEU A 352 -15.86 0.22 -6.56
C LEU A 352 -15.83 -0.85 -5.45
N PRO A 353 -16.78 -1.81 -5.45
CA PRO A 353 -16.80 -2.85 -4.43
C PRO A 353 -15.73 -3.92 -4.68
N ASN A 354 -15.02 -4.31 -3.62
CA ASN A 354 -14.09 -5.43 -3.61
C ASN A 354 -14.84 -6.77 -3.53
N ALA A 355 -15.63 -7.08 -4.56
CA ALA A 355 -16.43 -8.30 -4.64
C ALA A 355 -16.52 -8.81 -6.07
N ILE A 356 -16.30 -10.11 -6.26
CA ILE A 356 -16.45 -10.75 -7.58
C ILE A 356 -17.91 -10.70 -8.08
N HIS A 357 -18.87 -10.67 -7.16
CA HIS A 357 -20.30 -10.48 -7.41
C HIS A 357 -20.64 -9.24 -8.23
N SER A 358 -19.77 -8.23 -8.21
CA SER A 358 -20.00 -6.97 -8.91
C SER A 358 -19.72 -7.06 -10.41
N PHE A 359 -19.04 -8.12 -10.85
CA PHE A 359 -18.63 -8.30 -12.24
C PHE A 359 -19.34 -9.46 -12.95
N GLY A 360 -19.87 -10.45 -12.22
CA GLY A 360 -20.57 -11.60 -12.78
C GLY A 360 -21.92 -11.88 -12.12
N GLY A 361 -22.78 -12.63 -12.80
CA GLY A 361 -24.11 -13.00 -12.29
C GLY A 361 -24.02 -14.05 -11.19
N ALA A 362 -24.97 -14.03 -10.23
CA ALA A 362 -25.01 -14.98 -9.12
C ALA A 362 -24.96 -16.44 -9.59
N ASP A 363 -25.69 -16.78 -10.67
CA ASP A 363 -25.73 -18.15 -11.17
C ASP A 363 -24.38 -18.61 -11.75
N ALA A 364 -23.70 -17.70 -12.47
CA ALA A 364 -22.40 -17.95 -13.09
C ALA A 364 -21.25 -18.02 -12.07
N ILE A 365 -21.37 -17.33 -10.94
CA ILE A 365 -20.33 -17.32 -9.90
C ILE A 365 -20.58 -18.44 -8.87
N ALA A 366 -21.84 -18.69 -8.47
CA ALA A 366 -22.15 -19.37 -7.22
C ALA A 366 -23.42 -20.27 -7.21
N GLU A 367 -24.03 -20.60 -8.36
CA GLU A 367 -25.17 -21.56 -8.36
C GLU A 367 -24.76 -22.94 -7.82
N THR A 368 -23.56 -23.38 -8.20
CA THR A 368 -22.96 -24.66 -7.80
C THR A 368 -21.45 -24.50 -7.66
N SER A 369 -20.79 -25.48 -7.02
CA SER A 369 -19.33 -25.51 -6.91
C SER A 369 -18.59 -25.56 -8.25
N SER A 370 -19.29 -25.89 -9.34
CA SER A 370 -18.76 -25.94 -10.71
C SER A 370 -19.16 -24.75 -11.59
N SER A 371 -19.83 -23.73 -11.04
CA SER A 371 -20.37 -22.63 -11.84
C SER A 371 -19.30 -21.74 -12.46
N PHE A 372 -18.19 -21.51 -11.73
CA PHE A 372 -17.09 -20.64 -12.17
C PHE A 372 -15.90 -21.41 -12.75
N ILE A 373 -15.58 -22.58 -12.18
CA ILE A 373 -14.57 -23.51 -12.70
C ILE A 373 -15.19 -24.90 -12.73
N ASP A 374 -15.18 -25.54 -13.91
CA ASP A 374 -15.73 -26.87 -14.11
C ASP A 374 -14.86 -27.97 -13.48
N SER A 375 -15.36 -29.21 -13.47
CA SER A 375 -14.62 -30.36 -12.95
C SER A 375 -13.33 -30.70 -13.70
N ASN A 376 -13.14 -30.14 -14.91
CA ASN A 376 -11.91 -30.30 -15.68
C ASN A 376 -10.88 -29.21 -15.36
N GLY A 377 -11.22 -28.25 -14.50
CA GLY A 377 -10.35 -27.14 -14.13
C GLY A 377 -10.32 -26.02 -15.17
N LEU A 378 -11.35 -25.89 -16.00
CA LEU A 378 -11.52 -24.84 -16.99
C LEU A 378 -12.67 -23.92 -16.58
N PHE A 379 -12.72 -22.72 -17.15
CA PHE A 379 -13.89 -21.86 -17.07
C PHE A 379 -15.11 -22.59 -17.67
N ASN A 380 -16.23 -22.55 -16.95
CA ASN A 380 -17.50 -23.15 -17.35
C ASN A 380 -18.10 -22.39 -18.55
N ASP A 381 -17.95 -21.06 -18.59
CA ASP A 381 -18.30 -20.22 -19.74
C ASP A 381 -17.13 -19.33 -20.19
N ALA A 382 -16.14 -19.95 -20.84
CA ALA A 382 -14.98 -19.22 -21.33
C ALA A 382 -15.29 -18.21 -22.47
N GLY A 383 -16.50 -18.23 -23.05
CA GLY A 383 -16.85 -17.47 -24.25
C GLY A 383 -17.73 -16.25 -23.96
N ALA A 384 -17.46 -15.12 -24.62
CA ALA A 384 -18.42 -14.01 -24.63
C ALA A 384 -19.57 -14.35 -25.59
N VAL A 385 -20.75 -14.68 -25.04
CA VAL A 385 -21.96 -14.98 -25.81
C VAL A 385 -22.91 -13.79 -25.83
N ASP A 386 -23.55 -13.55 -26.99
CA ASP A 386 -24.52 -12.46 -27.12
C ASP A 386 -25.79 -12.75 -26.31
N VAL A 387 -26.19 -11.81 -25.45
CA VAL A 387 -27.49 -11.88 -24.77
C VAL A 387 -28.59 -11.48 -25.74
N THR A 388 -29.37 -12.44 -26.23
CA THR A 388 -30.52 -12.17 -27.12
C THR A 388 -31.76 -11.81 -26.29
N SER A 389 -31.87 -10.57 -25.82
CA SER A 389 -33.13 -10.01 -25.31
C SER A 389 -33.60 -8.84 -26.19
N GLN A 390 -34.89 -8.84 -26.58
CA GLN A 390 -35.54 -7.72 -27.26
C GLN A 390 -35.70 -6.57 -26.26
N ASN A 391 -34.80 -5.57 -26.28
CA ASN A 391 -34.95 -4.19 -25.75
C ASN A 391 -33.69 -3.69 -25.03
N TRP A 392 -32.53 -3.79 -25.67
CA TRP A 392 -31.32 -3.22 -25.07
C TRP A 392 -31.27 -1.69 -25.20
N TRP A 393 -31.92 -1.09 -26.19
CA TRP A 393 -31.96 0.38 -26.36
C TRP A 393 -33.40 0.87 -26.24
N HIS A 394 -33.69 1.64 -25.19
CA HIS A 394 -34.90 2.45 -24.97
C HIS A 394 -36.04 2.22 -25.99
N THR A 395 -37.07 1.44 -25.62
CA THR A 395 -38.34 1.53 -26.33
C THR A 395 -38.95 2.90 -26.07
N ASN A 396 -38.77 3.78 -27.06
CA ASN A 396 -39.69 4.80 -27.54
C ASN A 396 -41.02 4.91 -26.75
N PRO A 397 -41.40 6.08 -26.20
CA PRO A 397 -42.55 6.27 -25.32
C PRO A 397 -43.88 6.33 -26.10
N SER A 398 -44.22 5.27 -26.84
CA SER A 398 -45.49 5.18 -27.56
C SER A 398 -45.84 3.76 -28.02
N ALA A 399 -46.10 2.84 -27.08
CA ALA A 399 -46.95 1.69 -27.35
C ALA A 399 -47.61 1.20 -26.06
N ALA A 400 -48.92 1.41 -26.01
CA ALA A 400 -49.79 1.25 -24.86
C ALA A 400 -50.04 -0.21 -24.45
N GLY A 401 -50.31 -0.42 -23.15
CA GLY A 401 -51.26 -1.44 -22.72
C GLY A 401 -50.99 -2.10 -21.38
N GLY A 402 -51.45 -1.49 -20.27
CA GLY A 402 -51.75 -2.21 -19.03
C GLY A 402 -50.85 -1.88 -17.85
N ALA A 403 -51.37 -1.09 -16.93
CA ALA A 403 -50.75 -0.70 -15.68
C ALA A 403 -50.42 -1.92 -14.79
N ASN A 404 -49.13 -2.04 -14.40
CA ASN A 404 -48.64 -2.36 -13.05
C ASN A 404 -47.09 -2.28 -13.00
N ASP A 405 -46.49 -1.38 -13.78
CA ASP A 405 -45.04 -1.19 -13.76
C ASP A 405 -44.68 -0.12 -12.73
N ALA A 406 -44.78 -0.50 -11.46
CA ALA A 406 -44.01 0.16 -10.42
C ALA A 406 -42.56 -0.29 -10.62
N GLY A 407 -41.85 0.38 -11.53
CA GLY A 407 -40.41 0.23 -11.63
C GLY A 407 -39.79 0.38 -10.24
N PRO A 408 -38.78 -0.44 -9.87
CA PRO A 408 -38.22 -0.38 -8.53
C PRO A 408 -37.69 1.05 -8.29
N PRO A 409 -37.95 1.64 -7.11
CA PRO A 409 -37.50 2.98 -6.82
C PRO A 409 -35.98 3.02 -6.93
N TYR A 410 -35.48 3.93 -7.77
CA TYR A 410 -34.08 4.26 -7.97
C TYR A 410 -33.49 4.85 -6.67
N ASN A 411 -33.24 4.01 -5.67
CA ASN A 411 -32.54 4.39 -4.45
C ASN A 411 -31.56 3.27 -4.08
N TYR A 412 -30.28 3.61 -3.91
CA TYR A 412 -29.21 2.65 -3.61
C TYR A 412 -29.23 2.25 -2.12
N ASP A 413 -30.24 1.47 -1.75
CA ASP A 413 -30.48 1.08 -0.36
C ASP A 413 -29.75 -0.22 0.06
N ALA A 414 -29.16 -0.95 -0.91
CA ALA A 414 -28.34 -2.16 -0.72
C ALA A 414 -27.34 -2.36 -1.90
N PRO A 415 -26.28 -3.18 -1.75
CA PRO A 415 -25.32 -3.46 -2.82
C PRO A 415 -25.90 -4.24 -4.03
N ASN A 416 -27.17 -4.68 -3.98
CA ASN A 416 -27.95 -5.24 -5.09
C ASN A 416 -27.25 -6.35 -5.91
N LEU A 417 -26.48 -7.20 -5.23
CA LEU A 417 -25.74 -8.33 -5.82
C LEU A 417 -26.64 -9.54 -6.19
N GLY A 418 -27.96 -9.36 -6.26
CA GLY A 418 -28.93 -10.39 -6.60
C GLY A 418 -30.36 -10.00 -6.21
N GLY A 419 -31.34 -10.24 -7.10
CA GLY A 419 -32.75 -10.00 -6.84
C GLY A 419 -33.65 -10.82 -7.77
N PRO A 420 -34.85 -11.23 -7.32
CA PRO A 420 -35.79 -11.93 -8.18
C PRO A 420 -36.21 -10.98 -9.30
N ASN A 421 -35.94 -11.33 -10.55
CA ASN A 421 -36.18 -10.57 -11.80
C ASN A 421 -35.01 -9.75 -12.38
N ILE A 422 -33.78 -9.86 -11.85
CA ILE A 422 -32.60 -9.37 -12.57
C ILE A 422 -32.14 -10.48 -13.52
N VAL A 423 -32.31 -10.27 -14.83
CA VAL A 423 -31.64 -11.10 -15.85
C VAL A 423 -30.13 -10.86 -15.69
N GLY A 424 -29.37 -11.91 -15.39
CA GLY A 424 -27.98 -11.85 -14.93
C GLY A 424 -27.01 -11.09 -15.86
N SER A 425 -25.79 -10.88 -15.36
CA SER A 425 -24.67 -10.35 -16.14
C SER A 425 -24.43 -11.23 -17.38
N GLY A 426 -24.38 -10.64 -18.57
CA GLY A 426 -23.95 -11.30 -19.81
C GLY A 426 -22.44 -11.49 -19.92
N VAL A 427 -21.70 -11.19 -18.84
CA VAL A 427 -20.26 -11.39 -18.78
C VAL A 427 -20.00 -12.84 -18.42
N SER A 428 -19.18 -13.50 -19.23
CA SER A 428 -18.73 -14.87 -19.01
C SER A 428 -17.90 -14.98 -17.71
N ASP A 429 -17.71 -16.17 -17.15
CA ASP A 429 -16.91 -16.36 -15.92
C ASP A 429 -15.43 -15.97 -16.13
N ALA A 430 -14.87 -16.26 -17.31
CA ALA A 430 -13.56 -15.80 -17.73
C ALA A 430 -13.50 -14.26 -17.84
N GLY A 431 -14.55 -13.64 -18.38
CA GLY A 431 -14.69 -12.18 -18.40
C GLY A 431 -14.78 -11.59 -16.99
N THR A 432 -15.52 -12.23 -16.10
CA THR A 432 -15.68 -11.85 -14.69
C THR A 432 -14.33 -11.88 -13.97
N PHE A 433 -13.53 -12.93 -14.18
CA PHE A 433 -12.16 -12.99 -13.64
C PHE A 433 -11.28 -11.84 -14.14
N VAL A 434 -11.28 -11.57 -15.45
CA VAL A 434 -10.46 -10.49 -16.02
C VAL A 434 -10.90 -9.12 -15.50
N LEU A 435 -12.20 -8.89 -15.34
CA LEU A 435 -12.71 -7.64 -14.77
C LEU A 435 -12.35 -7.50 -13.29
N ALA A 436 -12.48 -8.56 -12.50
CA ALA A 436 -12.09 -8.56 -11.08
C ALA A 436 -10.58 -8.32 -10.90
N GLU A 437 -9.73 -8.98 -11.69
CA GLU A 437 -8.28 -8.77 -11.62
C GLU A 437 -7.85 -7.39 -12.08
N THR A 438 -8.52 -6.82 -13.10
CA THR A 438 -8.21 -5.45 -13.55
C THR A 438 -8.73 -4.40 -12.56
N ALA A 439 -9.83 -4.67 -11.88
CA ALA A 439 -10.42 -3.79 -10.86
C ALA A 439 -9.52 -3.57 -9.65
N LEU A 440 -8.58 -4.48 -9.33
CA LEU A 440 -7.62 -4.30 -8.22
C LEU A 440 -6.75 -3.03 -8.35
N ASP A 441 -6.47 -2.60 -9.58
CA ASP A 441 -5.65 -1.41 -9.88
C ASP A 441 -6.52 -0.18 -10.24
N MET A 442 -7.84 -0.28 -10.12
CA MET A 442 -8.78 0.79 -10.49
C MET A 442 -9.54 1.28 -9.25
N HIS A 443 -9.74 2.60 -9.19
CA HIS A 443 -10.49 3.23 -8.10
C HIS A 443 -11.55 4.17 -8.68
N CYS A 444 -12.74 4.16 -8.10
CA CYS A 444 -13.83 5.11 -8.37
C CYS A 444 -14.03 6.01 -7.13
N TRP A 445 -12.96 6.70 -6.76
CA TRP A 445 -12.89 7.57 -5.60
C TRP A 445 -13.00 9.06 -5.96
N GLY A 446 -12.84 9.92 -4.95
CA GLY A 446 -13.01 11.36 -5.07
C GLY A 446 -11.84 12.10 -5.73
N GLU A 447 -11.89 13.42 -5.60
CA GLU A 447 -10.80 14.30 -6.03
C GLU A 447 -9.81 14.52 -4.86
N ASN A 448 -8.72 15.24 -5.14
CA ASN A 448 -7.75 15.60 -4.12
C ASN A 448 -8.41 16.55 -3.10
N PRO A 449 -8.42 16.21 -1.79
CA PRO A 449 -9.01 17.05 -0.75
C PRO A 449 -8.38 18.44 -0.65
N VAL A 450 -7.13 18.59 -1.08
CA VAL A 450 -6.39 19.85 -1.06
C VAL A 450 -6.73 20.62 -2.33
N VAL A 451 -7.52 21.69 -2.21
CA VAL A 451 -7.84 22.58 -3.34
C VAL A 451 -6.66 23.49 -3.65
N THR A 452 -6.09 24.12 -2.63
CA THR A 452 -4.86 24.91 -2.76
C THR A 452 -3.95 24.73 -1.56
N ALA A 453 -2.64 24.89 -1.79
CA ALA A 453 -1.64 24.88 -0.74
C ALA A 453 -0.60 25.99 -0.94
N LYS A 454 -0.08 26.50 0.19
CA LYS A 454 1.09 27.39 0.23
C LYS A 454 1.97 27.08 1.43
N LEU A 455 3.28 27.21 1.25
CA LEU A 455 4.26 27.09 2.32
C LEU A 455 4.81 28.48 2.67
N GLN A 456 4.76 28.84 3.95
CA GLN A 456 5.41 30.05 4.48
C GLN A 456 6.56 29.68 5.39
N LEU A 457 7.69 30.37 5.22
CA LEU A 457 8.87 30.25 6.07
C LEU A 457 9.14 31.62 6.69
N ASN A 458 9.16 31.70 8.02
CA ASN A 458 9.31 32.94 8.80
C ASN A 458 8.35 34.07 8.36
N GLY A 459 7.12 33.69 8.01
CA GLY A 459 6.06 34.62 7.59
C GLY A 459 6.14 35.10 6.13
N GLN A 460 7.13 34.63 5.35
CA GLN A 460 7.25 34.92 3.92
C GLN A 460 6.85 33.69 3.08
N ASP A 461 6.18 33.92 1.95
CA ASP A 461 5.76 32.86 1.04
C ASP A 461 6.99 32.24 0.36
N ARG A 462 7.23 30.95 0.58
CA ARG A 462 8.29 30.19 -0.11
C ARG A 462 7.92 29.94 -1.57
N PHE A 463 6.64 29.80 -1.85
CA PHE A 463 6.05 29.78 -3.18
C PHE A 463 4.65 30.39 -3.13
N SER A 464 4.23 30.99 -4.24
CA SER A 464 2.86 31.47 -4.39
C SER A 464 1.88 30.32 -4.26
N GLU A 465 0.69 30.58 -3.73
CA GLU A 465 -0.38 29.58 -3.66
C GLU A 465 -0.61 28.87 -5.00
N ARG A 466 -0.75 27.55 -4.96
CA ARG A 466 -1.00 26.68 -6.12
C ARG A 466 -2.09 25.68 -5.81
N GLU A 467 -2.73 25.19 -6.86
CA GLU A 467 -3.75 24.15 -6.80
C GLU A 467 -3.17 22.83 -6.29
N GLY A 468 -3.98 21.99 -5.64
CA GLY A 468 -3.57 20.66 -5.16
C GLY A 468 -3.02 19.76 -6.27
N THR A 469 -3.63 19.82 -7.45
CA THR A 469 -3.20 19.08 -8.65
C THR A 469 -1.74 19.34 -9.03
N TYR A 470 -1.18 20.50 -8.67
CA TYR A 470 0.24 20.78 -8.88
C TYR A 470 1.13 19.87 -7.99
N PHE A 471 0.73 19.66 -6.74
CA PHE A 471 1.48 18.83 -5.78
C PHE A 471 1.24 17.34 -5.99
N ASP A 472 0.11 16.97 -6.59
CA ASP A 472 -0.28 15.60 -6.90
C ASP A 472 0.32 15.11 -8.24
N LEU A 473 0.24 15.94 -9.29
CA LEU A 473 0.65 15.53 -10.65
C LEU A 473 2.00 16.08 -11.07
N VAL A 474 2.22 17.39 -10.92
CA VAL A 474 3.40 18.05 -11.51
C VAL A 474 4.66 17.78 -10.70
N GLN A 475 4.58 17.84 -9.37
CA GLN A 475 5.73 17.58 -8.49
C GLN A 475 6.22 16.13 -8.60
N PRO A 476 5.36 15.09 -8.51
CA PRO A 476 5.79 13.72 -8.76
C PRO A 476 6.32 13.48 -10.16
N TYR A 477 5.70 14.05 -11.20
CA TYR A 477 6.20 13.94 -12.57
C TYR A 477 7.64 14.48 -12.73
N GLN A 478 8.00 15.52 -11.97
CA GLN A 478 9.32 16.15 -12.05
C GLN A 478 10.40 15.44 -11.23
N HIS A 479 10.03 14.81 -10.12
CA HIS A 479 10.98 14.40 -9.07
C HIS A 479 10.91 12.92 -8.69
N HIS A 480 9.81 12.22 -9.01
CA HIS A 480 9.59 10.83 -8.66
C HIS A 480 9.51 9.91 -9.88
N THR A 481 9.65 8.62 -9.63
CA THR A 481 9.58 7.57 -10.66
C THR A 481 8.16 7.41 -11.20
N ARG A 482 7.14 7.56 -10.35
CA ARG A 482 5.73 7.40 -10.71
C ARG A 482 4.88 8.51 -10.09
N ASN A 483 3.78 8.85 -10.78
CA ASN A 483 2.71 9.62 -10.17
C ASN A 483 1.91 8.76 -9.18
N PRO A 484 1.71 9.25 -7.94
CA PRO A 484 0.91 8.53 -6.98
C PRO A 484 -0.56 8.59 -7.39
N ASP A 485 -1.34 7.83 -6.66
CA ASP A 485 -2.78 7.97 -6.66
C ASP A 485 -3.25 9.30 -6.05
N THR A 486 -4.44 9.77 -6.48
CA THR A 486 -4.99 11.08 -6.11
C THR A 486 -5.05 11.27 -4.58
N GLY A 487 -4.66 12.47 -4.12
CA GLY A 487 -4.72 12.85 -2.70
C GLY A 487 -3.37 12.77 -1.98
N ILE A 488 -2.35 12.17 -2.59
CA ILE A 488 -0.96 12.23 -2.14
C ILE A 488 -0.29 13.48 -2.72
N ASN A 489 0.06 14.43 -1.86
CA ASN A 489 0.64 15.70 -2.27
C ASN A 489 2.13 15.75 -1.92
N VAL A 490 2.95 16.19 -2.87
CA VAL A 490 4.41 16.24 -2.71
C VAL A 490 4.96 17.63 -3.02
N TYR A 491 5.95 18.06 -2.24
CA TYR A 491 6.79 19.20 -2.55
C TYR A 491 8.26 18.90 -2.29
N SER A 492 9.05 18.81 -3.37
CA SER A 492 10.49 18.56 -3.26
C SER A 492 11.30 19.85 -3.16
N PHE A 493 12.28 19.87 -2.25
CA PHE A 493 13.38 20.84 -2.24
C PHE A 493 14.61 20.33 -2.99
N ALA A 494 14.66 19.04 -3.31
CA ALA A 494 15.74 18.36 -3.99
C ALA A 494 15.44 18.22 -5.49
N LEU A 495 16.49 18.20 -6.33
CA LEU A 495 16.30 17.91 -7.76
C LEU A 495 15.90 16.45 -7.99
N ARG A 496 16.46 15.53 -7.18
CA ARG A 496 16.22 14.09 -7.23
C ARG A 496 16.09 13.55 -5.80
N PRO A 497 14.89 13.53 -5.22
CA PRO A 497 14.66 13.07 -3.85
C PRO A 497 14.82 11.55 -3.67
N GLU A 498 14.71 10.75 -4.72
CA GLU A 498 14.88 9.29 -4.61
C GLU A 498 16.35 8.84 -4.58
N GLU A 499 17.25 9.63 -5.18
CA GLU A 499 18.67 9.33 -5.17
C GLU A 499 19.27 9.54 -3.77
N HIS A 500 20.20 8.66 -3.42
CA HIS A 500 20.98 8.80 -2.18
C HIS A 500 21.94 10.00 -2.24
N GLN A 501 22.45 10.33 -3.42
CA GLN A 501 23.30 11.50 -3.62
C GLN A 501 22.49 12.78 -3.36
N PRO A 502 22.90 13.64 -2.42
CA PRO A 502 22.18 14.88 -2.15
C PRO A 502 22.14 15.80 -3.35
N SER A 503 20.94 16.26 -3.69
CA SER A 503 20.66 17.08 -4.87
C SER A 503 19.84 18.35 -4.54
N GLY A 504 19.75 18.71 -3.26
CA GLY A 504 19.04 19.87 -2.72
C GLY A 504 18.40 19.54 -1.37
N SER A 505 18.30 20.53 -0.47
CA SER A 505 17.61 20.39 0.82
C SER A 505 17.26 21.76 1.40
N CYS A 506 16.27 21.79 2.29
CA CYS A 506 15.92 22.96 3.10
C CYS A 506 16.21 22.66 4.57
N ASN A 507 16.99 23.50 5.25
CA ASN A 507 17.35 23.25 6.65
C ASN A 507 16.29 23.80 7.61
N PHE A 508 15.43 22.92 8.11
CA PHE A 508 14.35 23.29 9.03
C PHE A 508 14.84 23.64 10.44
N SER A 509 16.02 23.16 10.86
CA SER A 509 16.62 23.59 12.16
C SER A 509 17.00 25.07 12.19
N ARG A 510 16.99 25.76 11.04
CA ARG A 510 17.31 27.19 10.92
C ARG A 510 16.07 28.05 10.65
N ILE A 511 14.89 27.44 10.60
CA ILE A 511 13.63 28.13 10.34
C ILE A 511 12.83 28.15 11.64
N ASP A 512 12.55 29.35 12.16
CA ASP A 512 11.85 29.51 13.43
C ASP A 512 10.35 29.17 13.29
N ASN A 513 9.75 29.49 12.14
CA ASN A 513 8.35 29.23 11.90
C ASN A 513 8.10 28.79 10.44
N ALA A 514 7.84 27.50 10.26
CA ALA A 514 7.36 26.95 9.00
C ALA A 514 5.86 26.64 9.12
N THR A 515 5.03 27.19 8.23
CA THR A 515 3.59 26.92 8.21
C THR A 515 3.13 26.49 6.82
N LEU A 516 2.45 25.35 6.77
CA LEU A 516 1.73 24.88 5.59
C LEU A 516 0.28 25.36 5.70
N GLN A 517 -0.16 26.19 4.76
CA GLN A 517 -1.54 26.66 4.70
C GLN A 517 -2.26 25.89 3.61
N LEU A 518 -3.37 25.26 3.99
CA LEU A 518 -4.17 24.41 3.12
C LEU A 518 -5.58 24.98 3.02
N VAL A 519 -6.12 24.98 1.82
CA VAL A 519 -7.56 25.13 1.57
C VAL A 519 -8.09 23.77 1.14
N LEU A 520 -9.01 23.22 1.91
CA LEU A 520 -9.60 21.90 1.72
C LEU A 520 -10.94 22.00 0.98
N SER A 521 -11.29 20.93 0.27
CA SER A 521 -12.55 20.82 -0.44
C SER A 521 -13.73 20.79 0.54
N ASN A 522 -14.89 21.26 0.09
CA ASN A 522 -16.09 21.24 0.93
C ASN A 522 -16.50 19.80 1.30
N ALA A 523 -16.36 18.85 0.36
CA ALA A 523 -16.67 17.44 0.60
C ALA A 523 -15.88 16.84 1.77
N THR A 524 -14.66 17.33 2.01
CA THR A 524 -13.76 16.86 3.07
C THR A 524 -14.19 17.30 4.48
N VAL A 525 -14.71 18.53 4.64
CA VAL A 525 -14.87 19.19 5.95
C VAL A 525 -16.21 19.95 6.12
N GLU A 526 -17.27 19.55 5.40
CA GLU A 526 -18.59 20.18 5.52
C GLU A 526 -19.31 19.80 6.83
N GLY A 527 -19.89 20.81 7.50
CA GLY A 527 -20.76 20.59 8.66
C GLY A 527 -20.04 19.99 9.87
N THR A 528 -20.33 18.73 10.18
CA THR A 528 -19.70 17.96 11.27
C THR A 528 -18.59 17.04 10.80
N LYS A 529 -18.30 17.00 9.48
CA LYS A 529 -17.24 16.16 8.94
C LYS A 529 -15.87 16.70 9.34
N THR A 530 -14.99 15.79 9.71
CA THR A 530 -13.60 16.08 10.05
C THR A 530 -12.66 15.24 9.21
N ALA A 531 -11.43 15.73 9.07
CA ALA A 531 -10.36 15.02 8.41
C ALA A 531 -9.07 15.14 9.23
N LYS A 532 -8.11 14.28 8.93
CA LYS A 532 -6.77 14.30 9.51
C LYS A 532 -5.75 14.64 8.45
N VAL A 533 -4.90 15.61 8.74
CA VAL A 533 -3.75 15.95 7.90
C VAL A 533 -2.52 15.28 8.46
N ARG A 534 -1.84 14.50 7.61
CA ARG A 534 -0.56 13.87 7.92
C ARG A 534 0.51 14.52 7.07
N VAL A 535 1.56 15.03 7.71
CA VAL A 535 2.71 15.64 7.02
C VAL A 535 3.97 14.87 7.38
N TYR A 536 4.61 14.33 6.35
CA TYR A 536 5.86 13.61 6.41
C TYR A 536 6.99 14.48 5.85
N ALA A 537 8.16 14.37 6.45
CA ALA A 537 9.38 14.99 5.95
C ALA A 537 10.52 13.99 5.96
N THR A 538 11.20 13.82 4.83
CA THR A 538 12.44 13.04 4.76
C THR A 538 13.62 13.97 4.95
N ASN A 539 14.53 13.64 5.86
CA ASN A 539 15.70 14.48 6.15
C ASN A 539 16.99 13.69 6.12
N TYR A 540 18.10 14.40 5.91
CA TYR A 540 19.43 13.84 6.07
C TYR A 540 19.90 13.92 7.52
N ASN A 541 20.69 12.93 7.92
CA ASN A 541 21.49 12.93 9.15
C ASN A 541 22.77 12.11 8.93
N VAL A 542 23.72 12.18 9.87
CA VAL A 542 24.97 11.43 9.78
C VAL A 542 25.02 10.41 10.91
N LEU A 543 25.09 9.13 10.55
CA LEU A 543 25.34 8.03 11.48
C LEU A 543 26.86 7.79 11.56
N ARG A 544 27.44 8.00 12.74
CA ARG A 544 28.85 7.73 13.00
C ARG A 544 29.00 6.40 13.70
N VAL A 545 29.91 5.56 13.20
CA VAL A 545 30.27 4.27 13.81
C VAL A 545 31.76 4.28 14.11
N MET A 546 32.12 4.28 15.39
CA MET A 546 33.52 4.26 15.85
C MET A 546 33.65 3.43 17.13
N SER A 547 34.77 2.73 17.27
CA SER A 547 35.14 2.00 18.50
C SER A 547 34.05 1.04 19.01
N GLY A 548 33.32 0.37 18.11
CA GLY A 548 32.29 -0.60 18.48
C GLY A 548 30.92 0.00 18.79
N MET A 549 30.74 1.32 18.69
CA MET A 549 29.50 2.03 19.02
C MET A 549 29.05 2.89 17.84
N GLY A 550 27.73 3.00 17.68
CA GLY A 550 27.09 3.82 16.65
C GLY A 550 26.15 4.85 17.26
N GLY A 551 26.11 6.06 16.68
CA GLY A 551 25.21 7.13 17.12
C GLY A 551 25.02 8.21 16.06
N LEU A 552 23.90 8.94 16.17
CA LEU A 552 23.60 10.07 15.30
C LEU A 552 24.48 11.28 15.65
N ALA A 553 24.97 11.98 14.63
CA ALA A 553 25.79 13.18 14.80
C ALA A 553 24.95 14.39 15.25
N TYR A 554 23.69 14.48 14.82
CA TYR A 554 22.78 15.58 15.12
C TYR A 554 21.48 15.05 15.73
N SER A 555 21.04 15.64 16.83
CA SER A 555 19.76 15.30 17.47
C SER A 555 18.62 16.22 17.04
N ASN A 556 18.93 17.49 16.72
CA ASN A 556 17.99 18.56 16.36
C ASN A 556 18.57 19.43 15.25
#